data_AF-A0A929H5N1-F1
#
_entry.id   AF-A0A929H5N1-F1
#
_cell.length_a   1.000
_cell.length_b   1.000
_cell.length_c   1.000
_cell.angle_alpha   90.00
_cell.angle_beta   90.00
_cell.angle_gamma   90.00
#
_symmetry.space_group_name_H-M   'P 1'
#
loop_
_entity.id
_entity.type
_entity.pdbx_description
1 polymer ?
#
loop_
_entity_poly.entity_id
_entity_poly.type
_entity_poly.pdbx_seq_one_letter_code
_entity_poly.pdbx_strand_id
1 'polypeptide(L)'
;MRYQSSYVRIALPKGRLLSATADLLDQVGLDFEDYDGKTRQYNLQSVRFPRVSARVFQEKDIAVQVAVGNYDLGICGLDWIEELRTRYPASAVVEVSRLDYGEGYIYLAASQETGLYDMDGLSSGRDNWRIVTEYANLAHTLTSNLRLKSFKIFPVWGAAEAYPPENADLVILWARNENEMRAQGLVPIMRLLSVDAFLIANRERLENKDLSEVLGCLSPAFVAKAQTLVQEKVEITRKPAISLSHWKERELRLALPDGHQKVPTAEFLQRAGLNVHGYCGRTVSRRLSSDLEWLGVKVIRPQDMPLQVANGNFDVAVTGRDWLLEHLYRFPSSPVMELLDLGFGAVRIVAALSREMAVDDIDGFRSLVQSGKLASPRVASEYTNIADRYLRDNHISSYRLIPTWGASEAFLPEDADLLIDNTQTGRTLAQHDLRIIDVLLKSTACLIGNKESLDSPGTKEKIERVVEALGGGLS
;
A
#
# COMPACT_ATOMS: atom_id res chain seq x y z
N MET A 1 12.31 10.89 28.03
CA MET A 1 11.09 10.47 28.76
C MET A 1 11.11 8.97 28.93
N ARG A 2 10.72 8.45 30.10
CA ARG A 2 10.76 7.02 30.44
C ARG A 2 9.71 6.28 29.60
N TYR A 3 10.11 5.30 28.80
CA TYR A 3 9.21 4.24 28.32
C TYR A 3 8.50 3.66 29.55
N GLN A 4 7.19 3.90 29.70
CA GLN A 4 6.42 3.31 30.78
C GLN A 4 6.26 1.82 30.49
N SER A 5 7.16 1.02 31.06
CA SER A 5 7.23 -0.45 30.97
C SER A 5 5.94 -1.18 31.38
N SER A 6 4.91 -0.48 31.87
CA SER A 6 3.67 -1.04 32.41
C SER A 6 2.46 -0.99 31.46
N TYR A 7 2.56 -0.33 30.29
CA TYR A 7 1.42 -0.20 29.36
C TYR A 7 1.46 -1.25 28.27
N VAL A 8 0.39 -2.03 28.09
CA VAL A 8 0.23 -2.96 26.98
C VAL A 8 -0.24 -2.18 25.75
N ARG A 9 0.43 -2.41 24.61
CA ARG A 9 0.15 -1.76 23.33
C ARG A 9 -0.33 -2.79 22.31
N ILE A 10 -1.51 -2.56 21.75
CA ILE A 10 -2.16 -3.46 20.79
C ILE A 10 -2.26 -2.78 19.42
N ALA A 11 -1.84 -3.47 18.36
CA ALA A 11 -2.03 -3.02 16.98
C ALA A 11 -3.32 -3.61 16.40
N LEU A 12 -4.29 -2.77 16.04
CA LEU A 12 -5.61 -3.16 15.55
C LEU A 12 -5.77 -2.86 14.05
N PRO A 13 -6.51 -3.68 13.29
CA PRO A 13 -6.63 -3.56 11.84
C PRO A 13 -7.72 -2.58 11.41
N LYS A 14 -7.41 -1.71 10.44
CA LYS A 14 -8.44 -1.06 9.60
C LYS A 14 -8.79 -1.93 8.39
N GLY A 15 -9.89 -1.62 7.73
CA GLY A 15 -10.28 -2.29 6.49
C GLY A 15 -11.15 -3.52 6.75
N ARG A 16 -10.87 -4.63 6.05
CA ARG A 16 -11.76 -5.80 6.01
C ARG A 16 -11.97 -6.49 7.36
N LEU A 17 -11.00 -6.39 8.28
CA LEU A 17 -11.09 -7.00 9.61
C LEU A 17 -11.72 -6.08 10.66
N LEU A 18 -11.81 -4.76 10.40
CA LEU A 18 -12.14 -3.78 11.43
C LEU A 18 -13.43 -4.13 12.18
N SER A 19 -14.55 -4.30 11.46
CA SER A 19 -15.86 -4.51 12.08
C SER A 19 -15.89 -5.77 12.94
N ALA A 20 -15.38 -6.90 12.42
CA ALA A 20 -15.33 -8.15 13.18
C ALA A 20 -14.38 -8.08 14.38
N THR A 21 -13.27 -7.35 14.26
CA THR A 21 -12.37 -7.09 15.38
C THR A 21 -13.03 -6.22 16.45
N ALA A 22 -13.78 -5.18 16.05
CA ALA A 22 -14.53 -4.33 16.98
C ALA A 22 -15.57 -5.17 17.77
N ASP A 23 -16.38 -5.95 17.06
CA ASP A 23 -17.38 -6.84 17.67
C ASP A 23 -16.74 -7.83 18.67
N LEU A 24 -15.57 -8.40 18.33
CA LEU A 24 -14.82 -9.28 19.23
C LEU A 24 -14.38 -8.54 20.50
N LEU A 25 -13.78 -7.36 20.34
CA LEU A 25 -13.24 -6.58 21.46
C LEU A 25 -14.35 -6.14 22.43
N ASP A 26 -15.50 -5.77 21.89
CA ASP A 26 -16.72 -5.46 22.65
C ASP A 26 -17.25 -6.70 23.41
N GLN A 27 -17.27 -7.86 22.74
CA GLN A 27 -17.75 -9.11 23.35
C GLN A 27 -16.88 -9.56 24.53
N VAL A 28 -15.56 -9.38 24.45
CA VAL A 28 -14.62 -9.78 25.51
C VAL A 28 -14.43 -8.71 26.59
N GLY A 29 -15.06 -7.54 26.42
CA GLY A 29 -15.00 -6.43 27.37
C GLY A 29 -13.62 -5.78 27.45
N LEU A 30 -12.89 -5.71 26.33
CA LEU A 30 -11.64 -4.93 26.21
C LEU A 30 -11.93 -3.48 25.78
N ASP A 31 -13.04 -3.26 25.06
CA ASP A 31 -13.69 -2.03 24.62
C ASP A 31 -12.77 -0.82 24.37
N PHE A 32 -12.76 -0.33 23.14
CA PHE A 32 -12.08 0.91 22.76
C PHE A 32 -13.10 1.91 22.24
N GLU A 33 -13.21 3.07 22.89
CA GLU A 33 -14.07 4.15 22.39
C GLU A 33 -13.71 4.52 20.95
N ASP A 34 -14.72 4.77 20.12
CA ASP A 34 -14.57 5.19 18.73
C ASP A 34 -13.86 4.20 17.79
N TYR A 35 -13.65 2.94 18.19
CA TYR A 35 -13.17 1.87 17.28
C TYR A 35 -14.33 1.17 16.56
N ASP A 36 -14.90 1.84 15.58
CA ASP A 36 -16.01 1.36 14.75
C ASP A 36 -15.76 1.51 13.23
N GLY A 37 -16.74 1.11 12.40
CA GLY A 37 -16.65 1.22 10.94
C GLY A 37 -16.43 2.65 10.37
N LYS A 38 -16.48 3.69 11.21
CA LYS A 38 -16.27 5.10 10.87
C LYS A 38 -15.08 5.72 11.60
N THR A 39 -14.30 4.92 12.33
CA THR A 39 -13.13 5.36 13.10
C THR A 39 -12.26 6.33 12.31
N ARG A 40 -12.05 7.53 12.88
CA ARG A 40 -11.03 8.49 12.42
C ARG A 40 -9.92 8.69 13.44
N GLN A 41 -10.08 8.13 14.63
CA GLN A 41 -9.07 8.18 15.68
C GLN A 41 -8.16 6.96 15.56
N TYR A 42 -6.86 7.22 15.46
CA TYR A 42 -5.89 6.14 15.29
C TYR A 42 -5.36 5.64 16.62
N ASN A 43 -5.32 6.47 17.66
CA ASN A 43 -4.87 6.10 19.00
C ASN A 43 -6.09 5.91 19.90
N LEU A 44 -6.14 4.78 20.59
CA LEU A 44 -7.28 4.34 21.37
C LEU A 44 -6.82 3.94 22.77
N GLN A 45 -7.65 4.20 23.76
CA GLN A 45 -7.44 3.77 25.13
C GLN A 45 -8.55 2.80 25.52
N SER A 46 -8.20 1.69 26.16
CA SER A 46 -9.22 0.76 26.65
C SER A 46 -10.05 1.43 27.74
N VAL A 47 -11.37 1.30 27.63
CA VAL A 47 -12.33 1.82 28.62
C VAL A 47 -12.16 1.12 29.96
N ARG A 48 -11.88 -0.19 29.92
CA ARG A 48 -11.79 -1.04 31.10
C ARG A 48 -10.40 -1.06 31.71
N PHE A 49 -9.35 -1.05 30.89
CA PHE A 49 -7.97 -1.21 31.34
C PHE A 49 -7.14 0.05 31.05
N PRO A 50 -6.91 0.91 32.06
CA PRO A 50 -6.16 2.16 31.88
C PRO A 50 -4.70 1.97 31.43
N ARG A 51 -4.17 0.75 31.49
CA ARG A 51 -2.83 0.38 31.03
C ARG A 51 -2.81 -0.25 29.64
N VAL A 52 -3.96 -0.44 29.00
CA VAL A 52 -4.06 -1.01 27.67
C VAL A 52 -4.40 0.09 26.68
N SER A 53 -3.48 0.32 25.75
CA SER A 53 -3.67 1.24 24.63
C SER A 53 -3.68 0.44 23.33
N ALA A 54 -4.42 0.93 22.35
CA ALA A 54 -4.42 0.36 21.02
C ALA A 54 -4.17 1.42 19.96
N ARG A 55 -3.70 0.96 18.80
CA ARG A 55 -3.56 1.82 17.64
C ARG A 55 -4.04 1.12 16.38
N VAL A 56 -4.73 1.86 15.53
CA VAL A 56 -5.31 1.36 14.28
C VAL A 56 -4.32 1.51 13.12
N PHE A 57 -4.06 0.42 12.40
CA PHE A 57 -3.08 0.31 11.31
C PHE A 57 -3.68 -0.28 10.03
N GLN A 58 -3.00 -0.09 8.87
CA GLN A 58 -3.22 -1.03 7.75
C GLN A 58 -2.80 -2.43 8.19
N GLU A 59 -3.56 -3.45 7.79
CA GLU A 59 -3.26 -4.83 8.19
C GLU A 59 -1.82 -5.26 7.89
N LYS A 60 -1.27 -4.83 6.74
CA LYS A 60 0.11 -5.13 6.33
C LYS A 60 1.19 -4.56 7.23
N ASP A 61 0.85 -3.55 8.04
CA ASP A 61 1.81 -2.88 8.93
C ASP A 61 1.87 -3.59 10.28
N ILE A 62 0.77 -4.25 10.69
CA ILE A 62 0.62 -4.80 12.04
C ILE A 62 1.68 -5.85 12.36
N ALA A 63 1.89 -6.80 11.46
CA ALA A 63 2.90 -7.84 11.63
C ALA A 63 4.30 -7.23 11.79
N VAL A 64 4.62 -6.19 10.99
CA VAL A 64 5.91 -5.47 11.06
C VAL A 64 6.05 -4.73 12.40
N GLN A 65 5.01 -4.01 12.84
CA GLN A 65 5.02 -3.22 14.07
C GLN A 65 5.18 -4.11 15.32
N VAL A 66 4.53 -5.27 15.33
CA VAL A 66 4.69 -6.29 16.38
C VAL A 66 6.08 -6.92 16.29
N ALA A 67 6.58 -7.26 15.10
CA ALA A 67 7.90 -7.86 14.92
C ALA A 67 9.04 -6.98 15.45
N VAL A 68 8.97 -5.67 15.19
CA VAL A 68 9.97 -4.68 15.61
C VAL A 68 9.87 -4.38 17.12
N GLY A 69 8.78 -4.79 17.78
CA GLY A 69 8.58 -4.61 19.22
C GLY A 69 8.05 -3.23 19.61
N ASN A 70 7.50 -2.48 18.64
CA ASN A 70 6.78 -1.22 18.89
C ASN A 70 5.44 -1.48 19.60
N TYR A 71 4.83 -2.64 19.31
CA TYR A 71 3.59 -3.13 19.92
C TYR A 71 3.81 -4.52 20.51
N ASP A 72 3.10 -4.80 21.61
CA ASP A 72 3.22 -6.08 22.31
C ASP A 72 2.35 -7.15 21.64
N LEU A 73 1.15 -6.75 21.21
CA LEU A 73 0.14 -7.59 20.58
C LEU A 73 -0.36 -6.95 19.29
N GLY A 74 -0.93 -7.75 18.40
CA GLY A 74 -1.64 -7.24 17.23
C GLY A 74 -2.64 -8.23 16.65
N ILE A 75 -3.60 -7.72 15.89
CA ILE A 75 -4.59 -8.53 15.17
C ILE A 75 -4.44 -8.27 13.67
N CYS A 76 -4.08 -9.30 12.90
CA CYS A 76 -3.99 -9.20 11.44
C CYS A 76 -4.30 -10.54 10.77
N GLY A 77 -4.49 -10.52 9.45
CA GLY A 77 -4.65 -11.76 8.68
C GLY A 77 -3.35 -12.58 8.61
N LEU A 78 -3.50 -13.90 8.52
CA LEU A 78 -2.39 -14.84 8.35
C LEU A 78 -1.52 -14.53 7.11
N ASP A 79 -2.12 -13.94 6.07
CA ASP A 79 -1.43 -13.51 4.86
C ASP A 79 -0.28 -12.54 5.15
N TRP A 80 -0.48 -11.57 6.03
CA TRP A 80 0.55 -10.59 6.38
C TRP A 80 1.62 -11.14 7.33
N ILE A 81 1.26 -12.15 8.12
CA ILE A 81 2.23 -12.89 8.96
C ILE A 81 3.18 -13.69 8.06
N GLU A 82 2.63 -14.42 7.09
CA GLU A 82 3.41 -15.26 6.18
C GLU A 82 4.21 -14.43 5.16
N GLU A 83 3.66 -13.31 4.68
CA GLU A 83 4.40 -12.34 3.85
C GLU A 83 5.62 -11.80 4.59
N LEU A 84 5.50 -11.48 5.89
CA LEU A 84 6.62 -11.03 6.71
C LEU A 84 7.65 -12.15 6.93
N ARG A 85 7.19 -13.34 7.35
CA ARG A 85 8.07 -14.47 7.70
C ARG A 85 8.83 -15.03 6.52
N THR A 86 8.23 -14.98 5.33
CA THR A 86 8.91 -15.36 4.10
C THR A 86 10.19 -14.54 3.88
N ARG A 87 10.15 -13.24 4.22
CA ARG A 87 11.32 -12.35 4.13
C ARG A 87 12.20 -12.40 5.37
N TYR A 88 11.60 -12.54 6.55
CA TYR A 88 12.28 -12.54 7.84
C TYR A 88 11.90 -13.77 8.68
N PRO A 89 12.45 -14.96 8.38
CA PRO A 89 12.09 -16.20 9.09
C PRO A 89 12.37 -16.14 10.59
N ALA A 90 13.37 -15.36 11.00
CA ALA A 90 13.74 -15.13 12.39
C ALA A 90 12.94 -13.99 13.07
N SER A 91 11.82 -13.54 12.50
CA SER A 91 11.02 -12.47 13.08
C SER A 91 10.59 -12.80 14.53
N ALA A 92 10.40 -11.76 15.33
CA ALA A 92 9.91 -11.89 16.70
C ALA A 92 8.40 -12.16 16.78
N VAL A 93 7.69 -12.31 15.66
CA VAL A 93 6.24 -12.51 15.66
C VAL A 93 5.91 -13.95 16.04
N VAL A 94 5.06 -14.11 17.04
CA VAL A 94 4.49 -15.38 17.50
C VAL A 94 2.99 -15.35 17.26
N GLU A 95 2.44 -16.40 16.66
CA GLU A 95 0.99 -16.62 16.62
C GLU A 95 0.52 -17.06 18.01
N VAL A 96 -0.38 -16.29 18.61
CA VAL A 96 -0.96 -16.62 19.91
C VAL A 96 -2.21 -17.45 19.72
N SER A 97 -3.12 -17.00 18.85
CA SER A 97 -4.36 -17.72 18.57
C SER A 97 -5.02 -17.26 17.28
N ARG A 98 -5.78 -18.18 16.67
CA ARG A 98 -6.71 -17.92 15.57
C ARG A 98 -8.01 -17.32 16.15
N LEU A 99 -8.61 -16.36 15.45
CA LEU A 99 -9.79 -15.63 15.93
C LEU A 99 -11.11 -15.97 15.20
N ASP A 100 -11.07 -16.91 14.25
CA ASP A 100 -12.24 -17.48 13.57
C ASP A 100 -13.18 -16.46 12.90
N TYR A 101 -12.61 -15.40 12.35
CA TYR A 101 -13.25 -14.49 11.40
C TYR A 101 -12.23 -14.00 10.37
N GLY A 102 -12.69 -13.23 9.39
CA GLY A 102 -11.82 -12.70 8.34
C GLY A 102 -11.46 -13.72 7.27
N GLU A 103 -12.21 -14.82 7.21
CA GLU A 103 -12.03 -15.92 6.26
C GLU A 103 -11.91 -15.42 4.81
N GLY A 104 -10.92 -15.95 4.11
CA GLY A 104 -10.72 -15.79 2.69
C GLY A 104 -9.48 -16.55 2.25
N TYR A 105 -9.01 -16.29 1.03
CA TYR A 105 -7.83 -16.97 0.50
C TYR A 105 -6.96 -16.02 -0.30
N ILE A 106 -5.65 -16.28 -0.29
CA ILE A 106 -4.75 -15.74 -1.31
C ILE A 106 -4.86 -16.65 -2.54
N TYR A 107 -5.18 -16.04 -3.67
CA TYR A 107 -5.29 -16.72 -4.95
C TYR A 107 -4.18 -16.31 -5.89
N LEU A 108 -3.70 -17.25 -6.70
CA LEU A 108 -3.12 -16.97 -8.00
C LEU A 108 -4.26 -16.94 -9.01
N ALA A 109 -4.37 -15.86 -9.78
CA ALA A 109 -5.42 -15.67 -10.76
C ALA A 109 -4.88 -15.08 -12.06
N ALA A 110 -5.65 -15.21 -13.14
CA ALA A 110 -5.43 -14.53 -14.40
C ALA A 110 -6.72 -13.83 -14.86
N SER A 111 -6.61 -12.92 -15.82
CA SER A 111 -7.81 -12.39 -16.47
C SER A 111 -8.50 -13.47 -17.31
N GLN A 112 -9.84 -13.47 -17.28
CA GLN A 112 -10.68 -14.36 -18.10
C GLN A 112 -10.40 -14.26 -19.62
N GLU A 113 -9.83 -13.14 -20.06
CA GLU A 113 -9.47 -12.86 -21.45
C GLU A 113 -8.17 -13.53 -21.91
N THR A 114 -7.33 -13.99 -20.96
CA THR A 114 -6.02 -14.59 -21.28
C THR A 114 -6.11 -16.02 -21.79
N GLY A 115 -7.25 -16.67 -21.59
CA GLY A 115 -7.42 -18.10 -21.83
C GLY A 115 -6.73 -19.00 -20.78
N LEU A 116 -6.16 -18.43 -19.71
CA LEU A 116 -5.53 -19.18 -18.63
C LEU A 116 -6.55 -19.47 -17.53
N TYR A 117 -6.94 -20.74 -17.40
CA TYR A 117 -7.97 -21.18 -16.46
C TYR A 117 -7.48 -22.21 -15.43
N ASP A 118 -6.30 -22.77 -15.62
CA ASP A 118 -5.76 -23.85 -14.79
C ASP A 118 -4.21 -23.89 -14.80
N MET A 119 -3.65 -24.83 -14.03
CA MET A 119 -2.21 -25.04 -13.87
C MET A 119 -1.54 -25.58 -15.15
N ASP A 120 -2.27 -26.30 -16.00
CA ASP A 120 -1.73 -26.83 -17.26
C ASP A 120 -1.42 -25.66 -18.22
N GLY A 121 -2.25 -24.61 -18.17
CA GLY A 121 -2.03 -23.33 -18.85
C GLY A 121 -0.74 -22.60 -18.47
N LEU A 122 -0.24 -22.78 -17.24
CA LEU A 122 1.03 -22.20 -16.79
C LEU A 122 2.25 -22.94 -17.37
N SER A 123 2.07 -24.21 -17.72
CA SER A 123 3.14 -25.07 -18.25
C SER A 123 3.27 -25.01 -19.77
N SER A 124 2.40 -24.26 -20.46
CA SER A 124 2.23 -24.27 -21.93
C SER A 124 3.33 -23.58 -22.74
N GLY A 125 4.55 -23.43 -22.21
CA GLY A 125 5.69 -22.88 -22.94
C GLY A 125 5.73 -21.35 -23.08
N ARG A 126 4.91 -20.61 -22.31
CA ARG A 126 5.14 -19.17 -22.14
C ARG A 126 6.31 -18.94 -21.19
N ASP A 127 7.31 -18.24 -21.67
CA ASP A 127 8.39 -17.69 -20.88
C ASP A 127 8.15 -16.20 -20.62
N ASN A 128 8.67 -15.67 -19.49
CA ASN A 128 8.59 -14.27 -19.06
C ASN A 128 7.21 -13.82 -18.53
N TRP A 129 6.73 -14.51 -17.49
CA TRP A 129 5.48 -14.18 -16.79
C TRP A 129 5.54 -12.84 -16.07
N ARG A 130 4.57 -11.96 -16.29
CA ARG A 130 4.40 -10.72 -15.52
C ARG A 130 3.40 -10.94 -14.39
N ILE A 131 3.85 -10.88 -13.15
CA ILE A 131 3.04 -11.15 -11.96
C ILE A 131 2.87 -9.85 -11.18
N VAL A 132 1.65 -9.47 -10.87
CA VAL A 132 1.35 -8.29 -10.05
C VAL A 132 0.79 -8.71 -8.69
N THR A 133 1.19 -8.05 -7.60
CA THR A 133 0.74 -8.43 -6.26
C THR A 133 1.03 -7.38 -5.19
N GLU A 134 0.28 -7.41 -4.09
CA GLU A 134 0.66 -6.76 -2.83
C GLU A 134 1.58 -7.64 -1.95
N TYR A 135 1.70 -8.94 -2.28
CA TYR A 135 2.41 -9.97 -1.51
C TYR A 135 3.70 -10.40 -2.21
N ALA A 136 4.67 -9.48 -2.30
CA ALA A 136 5.87 -9.68 -3.11
C ALA A 136 6.70 -10.88 -2.64
N ASN A 137 6.83 -11.10 -1.33
CA ASN A 137 7.62 -12.19 -0.78
C ASN A 137 6.94 -13.54 -1.04
N LEU A 138 5.63 -13.64 -0.80
CA LEU A 138 4.85 -14.84 -1.13
C LEU A 138 4.91 -15.16 -2.63
N ALA A 139 4.87 -14.15 -3.49
CA ALA A 139 4.99 -14.34 -4.93
C ALA A 139 6.37 -14.89 -5.34
N HIS A 140 7.46 -14.40 -4.74
CA HIS A 140 8.81 -14.95 -4.96
C HIS A 140 8.91 -16.42 -4.53
N THR A 141 8.34 -16.78 -3.38
CA THR A 141 8.28 -18.18 -2.92
C THR A 141 7.47 -19.04 -3.87
N LEU A 142 6.30 -18.56 -4.31
CA LEU A 142 5.44 -19.29 -5.25
C LEU A 142 6.15 -19.55 -6.58
N THR A 143 6.74 -18.52 -7.20
CA THR A 143 7.42 -18.67 -8.49
C THR A 143 8.56 -19.68 -8.44
N SER A 144 9.28 -19.73 -7.31
CA SER A 144 10.33 -20.71 -7.05
C SER A 144 9.76 -22.13 -6.92
N ASN A 145 8.66 -22.29 -6.18
CA ASN A 145 7.97 -23.58 -6.01
C ASN A 145 7.39 -24.11 -7.32
N LEU A 146 6.82 -23.22 -8.14
CA LEU A 146 6.29 -23.52 -9.48
C LEU A 146 7.40 -23.71 -10.53
N ARG A 147 8.67 -23.43 -10.19
CA ARG A 147 9.82 -23.51 -11.09
C ARG A 147 9.62 -22.72 -12.39
N LEU A 148 9.02 -21.53 -12.28
CA LEU A 148 8.85 -20.64 -13.43
C LEU A 148 10.22 -20.18 -13.93
N LYS A 149 10.54 -20.47 -15.19
CA LYS A 149 11.88 -20.22 -15.76
C LYS A 149 12.21 -18.74 -15.92
N SER A 150 11.22 -17.93 -16.28
CA SER A 150 11.37 -16.51 -16.52
C SER A 150 10.11 -15.79 -16.08
N PHE A 151 10.26 -14.83 -15.18
CA PHE A 151 9.17 -14.03 -14.63
C PHE A 151 9.65 -12.67 -14.14
N LYS A 152 8.72 -11.73 -14.00
CA LYS A 152 8.89 -10.42 -13.37
C LYS A 152 7.77 -10.21 -12.38
N ILE A 153 8.11 -9.83 -11.15
CA ILE A 153 7.14 -9.51 -10.11
C ILE A 153 7.05 -8.00 -9.97
N PHE A 154 5.84 -7.47 -10.07
CA PHE A 154 5.51 -6.06 -9.92
C PHE A 154 4.76 -5.88 -8.60
N PRO A 155 5.45 -5.47 -7.52
CA PRO A 155 4.78 -5.10 -6.29
C PRO A 155 3.93 -3.86 -6.52
N VAL A 156 2.71 -3.85 -5.97
CA VAL A 156 1.79 -2.71 -6.05
C VAL A 156 1.28 -2.34 -4.66
N TRP A 157 0.88 -1.09 -4.50
CA TRP A 157 0.36 -0.58 -3.22
C TRP A 157 -1.08 -1.02 -2.91
N GLY A 158 -1.78 -1.54 -3.92
CA GLY A 158 -3.14 -2.06 -3.84
C GLY A 158 -3.83 -2.08 -5.19
N ALA A 159 -5.07 -2.55 -5.21
CA ALA A 159 -5.88 -2.66 -6.43
C ALA A 159 -5.19 -3.51 -7.53
N ALA A 160 -4.54 -4.61 -7.13
CA ALA A 160 -3.77 -5.48 -8.02
C ALA A 160 -4.65 -6.09 -9.13
N GLU A 161 -5.94 -6.30 -8.88
CA GLU A 161 -6.94 -6.78 -9.85
C GLU A 161 -7.05 -5.90 -11.10
N ALA A 162 -6.68 -4.63 -10.98
CA ALA A 162 -6.74 -3.71 -12.11
C ALA A 162 -5.76 -4.10 -13.23
N TYR A 163 -4.65 -4.77 -12.94
CA TYR A 163 -3.50 -4.88 -13.85
C TYR A 163 -3.63 -5.93 -14.98
N PRO A 164 -4.12 -7.16 -14.75
CA PRO A 164 -4.25 -8.16 -15.81
C PRO A 164 -5.45 -7.92 -16.74
N PRO A 165 -5.34 -8.18 -18.06
CA PRO A 165 -4.22 -8.86 -18.74
C PRO A 165 -3.14 -7.92 -19.33
N GLU A 166 -3.37 -6.60 -19.31
CA GLU A 166 -2.59 -5.69 -20.15
C GLU A 166 -1.17 -5.49 -19.60
N ASN A 167 -1.09 -5.22 -18.30
CA ASN A 167 0.16 -4.88 -17.63
C ASN A 167 0.75 -6.06 -16.86
N ALA A 168 -0.05 -7.11 -16.63
CA ALA A 168 0.36 -8.34 -15.97
C ALA A 168 -0.37 -9.54 -16.57
N ASP A 169 0.27 -10.69 -16.58
CA ASP A 169 -0.33 -11.95 -17.03
C ASP A 169 -1.04 -12.66 -15.87
N LEU A 170 -0.49 -12.55 -14.67
CA LEU A 170 -0.96 -13.18 -13.45
C LEU A 170 -1.08 -12.14 -12.33
N VAL A 171 -2.00 -12.37 -11.41
CA VAL A 171 -2.15 -11.60 -10.18
C VAL A 171 -2.21 -12.51 -8.97
N ILE A 172 -1.55 -12.10 -7.89
CA ILE A 172 -1.68 -12.72 -6.58
C ILE A 172 -2.36 -11.72 -5.65
N LEU A 173 -3.56 -12.06 -5.18
CA LEU A 173 -4.39 -11.19 -4.35
C LEU A 173 -5.22 -11.98 -3.35
N TRP A 174 -5.70 -11.30 -2.32
CA TRP A 174 -6.69 -11.83 -1.39
C TRP A 174 -8.10 -11.65 -1.95
N ALA A 175 -8.94 -12.67 -1.80
CA ALA A 175 -10.39 -12.57 -2.00
C ALA A 175 -11.13 -13.44 -0.99
N ARG A 176 -12.36 -13.05 -0.64
CA ARG A 176 -13.21 -13.85 0.25
C ARG A 176 -13.58 -15.18 -0.39
N ASN A 177 -13.86 -15.15 -1.69
CA ASN A 177 -14.21 -16.34 -2.47
C ASN A 177 -13.99 -16.09 -3.97
N GLU A 178 -14.10 -17.15 -4.75
CA GLU A 178 -13.90 -17.08 -6.20
C GLU A 178 -14.94 -16.22 -6.93
N ASN A 179 -16.15 -16.03 -6.38
CA ASN A 179 -17.18 -15.20 -7.02
C ASN A 179 -16.80 -13.72 -7.00
N GLU A 180 -16.18 -13.26 -5.91
CA GLU A 180 -15.62 -11.90 -5.80
C GLU A 180 -14.57 -11.66 -6.89
N MET A 181 -13.66 -12.61 -7.11
CA MET A 181 -12.66 -12.51 -8.17
C MET A 181 -13.29 -12.50 -9.57
N ARG A 182 -14.28 -13.38 -9.82
CA ARG A 182 -14.99 -13.41 -11.10
C ARG A 182 -15.72 -12.11 -11.38
N ALA A 183 -16.26 -11.45 -10.35
CA ALA A 183 -16.87 -10.12 -10.49
C ALA A 183 -15.86 -9.04 -10.92
N GLN A 184 -14.56 -9.25 -10.65
CA GLN A 184 -13.46 -8.40 -11.11
C GLN A 184 -12.88 -8.84 -12.48
N GLY A 185 -13.50 -9.84 -13.14
CA GLY A 185 -13.03 -10.38 -14.42
C GLY A 185 -11.83 -11.32 -14.31
N LEU A 186 -11.54 -11.83 -13.10
CA LEU A 186 -10.44 -12.73 -12.83
C LEU A 186 -10.92 -14.17 -12.68
N VAL A 187 -10.08 -15.11 -13.12
CA VAL A 187 -10.27 -16.55 -12.96
C VAL A 187 -9.24 -17.07 -11.95
N PRO A 188 -9.68 -17.76 -10.88
CA PRO A 188 -8.76 -18.42 -9.96
C PRO A 188 -8.06 -19.58 -10.66
N ILE A 189 -6.73 -19.58 -10.61
CA ILE A 189 -5.89 -20.69 -11.09
C ILE A 189 -5.55 -21.62 -9.93
N MET A 190 -5.17 -21.05 -8.78
CA MET A 190 -4.72 -21.81 -7.61
C MET A 190 -5.03 -21.05 -6.32
N ARG A 191 -5.43 -21.78 -5.27
CA ARG A 191 -5.49 -21.28 -3.90
C ARG A 191 -4.13 -21.47 -3.24
N LEU A 192 -3.52 -20.40 -2.77
CA LEU A 192 -2.16 -20.40 -2.21
C LEU A 192 -2.17 -20.54 -0.69
N LEU A 193 -3.05 -19.80 -0.02
CA LEU A 193 -3.08 -19.69 1.44
C LEU A 193 -4.51 -19.43 1.90
N SER A 194 -4.97 -20.18 2.90
CA SER A 194 -6.20 -19.84 3.64
C SER A 194 -5.87 -18.72 4.62
N VAL A 195 -6.71 -17.70 4.66
CA VAL A 195 -6.48 -16.49 5.44
C VAL A 195 -7.57 -16.35 6.46
N ASP A 196 -7.14 -16.26 7.72
CA ASP A 196 -7.98 -16.02 8.88
C ASP A 196 -7.32 -14.92 9.73
N ALA A 197 -8.10 -14.24 10.57
CA ALA A 197 -7.57 -13.30 11.54
C ALA A 197 -6.84 -14.04 12.68
N PHE A 198 -5.67 -13.54 13.05
CA PHE A 198 -4.85 -14.06 14.13
C PHE A 198 -4.52 -12.96 15.14
N LEU A 199 -4.52 -13.34 16.41
CA LEU A 199 -3.82 -12.61 17.46
C LEU A 199 -2.34 -13.01 17.41
N ILE A 200 -1.48 -12.01 17.25
CA ILE A 200 -0.03 -12.17 17.29
C ILE A 200 0.58 -11.41 18.47
N ALA A 201 1.75 -11.86 18.90
CA ALA A 201 2.54 -11.21 19.94
C ALA A 201 4.00 -11.08 19.51
N ASN A 202 4.69 -10.09 20.08
CA ASN A 202 6.13 -10.05 20.02
C ASN A 202 6.71 -11.05 21.05
N ARG A 203 7.63 -11.91 20.61
CA ARG A 203 8.25 -12.97 21.41
C ARG A 203 8.88 -12.45 22.70
N GLU A 204 9.72 -11.41 22.58
CA GLU A 204 10.40 -10.83 23.73
C GLU A 204 9.42 -10.19 24.71
N ARG A 205 8.35 -9.55 24.21
CA ARG A 205 7.30 -8.98 25.06
C ARG A 205 6.49 -10.06 25.77
N LEU A 206 6.15 -11.13 25.05
CA LEU A 206 5.41 -12.25 25.60
C LEU A 206 6.18 -12.96 26.73
N GLU A 207 7.51 -13.01 26.63
CA GLU A 207 8.38 -13.61 27.65
C GLU A 207 8.61 -12.70 28.86
N ASN A 208 8.70 -11.38 28.66
CA ASN A 208 9.22 -10.45 29.68
C ASN A 208 8.17 -9.48 30.25
N LYS A 209 6.95 -9.43 29.70
CA LYS A 209 5.90 -8.48 30.10
C LYS A 209 4.63 -9.21 30.52
N ASP A 210 3.95 -8.67 31.51
CA ASP A 210 2.64 -9.18 31.92
C ASP A 210 1.58 -8.78 30.87
N LEU A 211 1.12 -9.76 30.09
CA LEU A 211 0.05 -9.62 29.11
C LEU A 211 -1.23 -10.36 29.55
N SER A 212 -1.28 -10.85 30.79
CA SER A 212 -2.33 -11.74 31.28
C SER A 212 -3.72 -11.10 31.27
N GLU A 213 -3.83 -9.79 31.53
CA GLU A 213 -5.11 -9.06 31.48
C GLU A 213 -5.76 -9.16 30.10
N VAL A 214 -5.00 -8.86 29.05
CA VAL A 214 -5.50 -8.86 27.66
C VAL A 214 -5.70 -10.29 27.15
N LEU A 215 -4.72 -11.17 27.37
CA LEU A 215 -4.81 -12.57 26.94
C LEU A 215 -5.91 -13.34 27.69
N GLY A 216 -6.16 -12.99 28.95
CA GLY A 216 -7.26 -13.54 29.74
C GLY A 216 -8.62 -13.18 29.17
N CYS A 217 -8.83 -11.92 28.77
CA CYS A 217 -10.03 -11.49 28.07
C CYS A 217 -10.24 -12.22 26.74
N LEU A 218 -9.18 -12.44 25.97
CA LEU A 218 -9.26 -13.10 24.65
C LEU A 218 -9.31 -14.63 24.75
N SER A 219 -8.98 -15.21 25.92
CA SER A 219 -8.96 -16.67 26.13
C SER A 219 -10.26 -17.41 25.79
N PRO A 220 -11.47 -16.87 26.03
CA PRO A 220 -12.71 -17.54 25.63
C PRO A 220 -12.86 -17.64 24.11
N ALA A 221 -12.30 -16.69 23.36
CA ALA A 221 -12.29 -16.72 21.91
C ALA A 221 -11.34 -17.82 21.36
N PHE A 222 -10.31 -18.21 22.12
CA PHE A 222 -9.34 -19.23 21.68
C PHE A 222 -9.93 -20.66 21.65
N VAL A 223 -11.07 -20.89 22.29
CA VAL A 223 -11.68 -22.22 22.45
C VAL A 223 -12.76 -22.48 21.38
N ALA A 224 -13.19 -21.45 20.65
CA ALA A 224 -14.37 -21.52 19.78
C ALA A 224 -14.05 -21.92 18.33
N LYS A 225 -14.04 -23.25 18.08
CA LYS A 225 -14.13 -23.96 16.77
C LYS A 225 -12.81 -24.40 16.12
N ALA A 226 -12.40 -25.63 16.45
CA ALA A 226 -11.69 -26.47 15.49
C ALA A 226 -12.62 -26.81 14.32
N GLN A 227 -12.44 -26.19 13.15
CA GLN A 227 -13.03 -26.69 11.90
C GLN A 227 -11.98 -27.35 11.02
N THR A 228 -12.33 -28.57 10.62
CA THR A 228 -11.59 -29.49 9.78
C THR A 228 -11.39 -28.89 8.39
N LEU A 229 -10.14 -28.85 7.91
CA LEU A 229 -9.81 -28.53 6.52
C LEU A 229 -10.47 -29.54 5.58
N VAL A 230 -11.58 -29.16 4.95
CA VAL A 230 -12.18 -29.92 3.86
C VAL A 230 -11.50 -29.49 2.56
N GLN A 231 -10.74 -30.40 1.95
CA GLN A 231 -10.30 -30.27 0.57
C GLN A 231 -11.49 -30.55 -0.35
N GLU A 232 -12.17 -29.51 -0.81
CA GLU A 232 -13.14 -29.66 -1.90
C GLU A 232 -12.43 -29.63 -3.26
N LYS A 233 -12.63 -30.71 -4.03
CA LYS A 233 -12.39 -30.73 -5.48
C LYS A 233 -13.51 -29.94 -6.15
N VAL A 234 -13.16 -28.85 -6.83
CA VAL A 234 -14.10 -28.03 -7.59
C VAL A 234 -14.15 -28.52 -9.04
N GLU A 235 -15.34 -28.79 -9.55
CA GLU A 235 -15.60 -29.07 -10.97
C GLU A 235 -15.61 -27.78 -11.79
N ILE A 236 -14.85 -27.79 -12.89
CA ILE A 236 -14.65 -26.64 -13.78
C ILE A 236 -15.68 -26.71 -14.92
N THR A 237 -16.60 -25.75 -14.98
CA THR A 237 -17.45 -25.56 -16.16
C THR A 237 -16.73 -24.67 -17.18
N ARG A 238 -16.29 -25.29 -18.28
CA ARG A 238 -15.66 -24.60 -19.42
C ARG A 238 -16.72 -23.82 -20.21
N LYS A 239 -16.55 -22.51 -20.34
CA LYS A 239 -17.19 -21.71 -21.40
C LYS A 239 -16.10 -21.16 -22.33
N PRO A 240 -16.35 -21.13 -23.65
CA PRO A 240 -15.33 -20.75 -24.62
C PRO A 240 -14.95 -19.26 -24.49
N ALA A 241 -13.68 -19.01 -24.79
CA ALA A 241 -13.02 -17.72 -24.70
C ALA A 241 -13.72 -16.64 -25.54
N ILE A 242 -13.89 -15.47 -24.94
CA ILE A 242 -14.23 -14.24 -25.66
C ILE A 242 -12.91 -13.57 -26.06
N SER A 243 -12.89 -13.06 -27.29
CA SER A 243 -11.77 -12.43 -28.00
C SER A 243 -10.87 -11.53 -27.16
N LEU A 244 -9.56 -11.63 -27.43
CA LEU A 244 -8.46 -10.82 -26.93
C LEU A 244 -8.82 -9.32 -26.84
N SER A 245 -8.51 -8.68 -25.71
CA SER A 245 -8.79 -7.26 -25.49
C SER A 245 -8.02 -6.35 -26.45
N HIS A 246 -8.75 -5.39 -27.02
CA HIS A 246 -8.30 -4.27 -27.88
C HIS A 246 -7.19 -3.37 -27.27
N TRP A 247 -6.65 -3.69 -26.09
CA TRP A 247 -5.67 -2.88 -25.37
C TRP A 247 -4.23 -3.08 -25.86
N LYS A 248 -3.90 -4.27 -26.38
CA LYS A 248 -2.61 -4.52 -27.04
C LYS A 248 -2.49 -3.83 -28.41
N GLU A 249 -3.60 -3.35 -28.96
CA GLU A 249 -3.67 -2.63 -30.24
C GLU A 249 -3.56 -1.11 -30.06
N ARG A 250 -3.64 -0.58 -28.83
CA ARG A 250 -3.54 0.86 -28.58
C ARG A 250 -2.08 1.30 -28.59
N GLU A 251 -1.80 2.33 -29.38
CA GLU A 251 -0.45 2.76 -29.71
C GLU A 251 0.20 3.65 -28.63
N LEU A 252 -0.59 4.17 -27.67
CA LEU A 252 -0.10 4.86 -26.47
C LEU A 252 -0.91 4.46 -25.23
N ARG A 253 -0.23 4.17 -24.12
CA ARG A 253 -0.83 3.77 -22.84
C ARG A 253 -0.64 4.86 -21.78
N LEU A 254 -1.74 5.43 -21.32
CA LEU A 254 -1.81 6.47 -20.29
C LEU A 254 -2.36 5.92 -18.97
N ALA A 255 -1.63 6.13 -17.88
CA ALA A 255 -2.13 5.91 -16.53
C ALA A 255 -2.68 7.21 -15.92
N LEU A 256 -3.87 7.13 -15.32
CA LEU A 256 -4.53 8.21 -14.58
C LEU A 256 -4.70 7.85 -13.10
N PRO A 257 -4.68 8.85 -12.20
CA PRO A 257 -4.67 8.59 -10.77
C PRO A 257 -6.04 8.23 -10.22
N ASP A 258 -6.05 7.31 -9.25
CA ASP A 258 -7.19 7.07 -8.38
C ASP A 258 -7.14 7.96 -7.11
N GLY A 259 -8.15 7.83 -6.25
CA GLY A 259 -8.17 8.45 -4.93
C GLY A 259 -8.33 9.97 -4.98
N HIS A 260 -7.63 10.69 -4.10
CA HIS A 260 -7.82 12.13 -3.93
C HIS A 260 -7.43 12.95 -5.17
N GLN A 261 -6.51 12.45 -6.01
CA GLN A 261 -6.10 13.14 -7.23
C GLN A 261 -7.06 12.91 -8.41
N LYS A 262 -7.99 11.95 -8.29
CA LYS A 262 -8.92 11.60 -9.38
C LYS A 262 -9.78 12.78 -9.83
N VAL A 263 -10.43 13.45 -8.87
CA VAL A 263 -11.35 14.55 -9.17
C VAL A 263 -10.62 15.76 -9.78
N PRO A 264 -9.54 16.29 -9.16
CA PRO A 264 -8.77 17.38 -9.77
C PRO A 264 -8.21 17.03 -11.16
N THR A 265 -7.79 15.78 -11.37
CA THR A 265 -7.29 15.34 -12.67
C THR A 265 -8.42 15.30 -13.70
N ALA A 266 -9.61 14.81 -13.34
CA ALA A 266 -10.76 14.78 -14.25
C ALA A 266 -11.17 16.20 -14.69
N GLU A 267 -11.21 17.15 -13.76
CA GLU A 267 -11.48 18.56 -14.06
C GLU A 267 -10.39 19.17 -14.97
N PHE A 268 -9.11 18.84 -14.73
CA PHE A 268 -8.01 19.30 -15.57
C PHE A 268 -8.10 18.74 -16.98
N LEU A 269 -8.35 17.44 -17.14
CA LEU A 269 -8.50 16.79 -18.44
C LEU A 269 -9.64 17.39 -19.26
N GLN A 270 -10.76 17.73 -18.62
CA GLN A 270 -11.87 18.40 -19.26
C GLN A 270 -11.48 19.80 -19.77
N ARG A 271 -10.74 20.59 -18.96
CA ARG A 271 -10.23 21.90 -19.39
C ARG A 271 -9.23 21.78 -20.54
N ALA A 272 -8.39 20.76 -20.52
CA ALA A 272 -7.43 20.43 -21.57
C ALA A 272 -8.08 19.87 -22.86
N GLY A 273 -9.39 19.66 -22.88
CA GLY A 273 -10.10 19.08 -24.02
C GLY A 273 -9.82 17.59 -24.26
N LEU A 274 -9.18 16.90 -23.30
CA LEU A 274 -8.94 15.46 -23.37
C LEU A 274 -10.08 14.70 -22.70
N ASN A 275 -11.07 14.28 -23.49
CA ASN A 275 -12.21 13.53 -22.98
C ASN A 275 -11.83 12.08 -22.67
N VAL A 276 -12.02 11.71 -21.40
CA VAL A 276 -11.85 10.34 -20.90
C VAL A 276 -13.17 9.88 -20.28
N HIS A 277 -13.88 9.02 -21.01
CA HIS A 277 -15.21 8.55 -20.64
C HIS A 277 -15.13 7.61 -19.43
N GLY A 278 -16.02 7.83 -18.46
CA GLY A 278 -16.09 7.03 -17.24
C GLY A 278 -15.06 7.38 -16.18
N TYR A 279 -14.14 8.31 -16.43
CA TYR A 279 -13.23 8.81 -15.39
C TYR A 279 -13.96 9.69 -14.37
N CYS A 280 -14.92 10.49 -14.85
CA CYS A 280 -15.78 11.33 -14.02
C CYS A 280 -16.80 10.48 -13.24
N GLY A 281 -17.00 10.79 -11.94
CA GLY A 281 -17.99 10.16 -11.08
C GLY A 281 -17.46 8.98 -10.23
N ARG A 282 -18.39 8.28 -9.55
CA ARG A 282 -18.11 7.14 -8.65
C ARG A 282 -17.86 5.82 -9.39
N THR A 283 -17.65 5.86 -10.70
CA THR A 283 -17.60 4.69 -11.57
C THR A 283 -16.44 3.76 -11.22
N VAL A 284 -16.72 2.46 -11.25
CA VAL A 284 -15.89 1.32 -10.80
C VAL A 284 -14.87 0.87 -11.86
N SER A 285 -15.02 1.29 -13.11
CA SER A 285 -14.15 0.82 -14.20
C SER A 285 -12.74 1.40 -14.10
N ARG A 286 -11.76 0.51 -13.97
CA ARG A 286 -10.31 0.82 -14.05
C ARG A 286 -9.84 1.04 -15.49
N ARG A 287 -10.63 0.59 -16.47
CA ARG A 287 -10.36 0.66 -17.91
C ARG A 287 -11.30 1.68 -18.55
N LEU A 288 -10.73 2.71 -19.16
CA LEU A 288 -11.46 3.86 -19.67
C LEU A 288 -11.30 3.97 -21.19
N SER A 289 -12.31 4.54 -21.82
CA SER A 289 -12.24 4.92 -23.23
C SER A 289 -11.94 6.41 -23.36
N SER A 290 -11.27 6.78 -24.45
CA SER A 290 -11.01 8.16 -24.85
C SER A 290 -11.58 8.38 -26.25
N ASP A 291 -11.83 9.64 -26.62
CA ASP A 291 -12.12 10.04 -28.00
C ASP A 291 -10.94 9.74 -28.95
N LEU A 292 -9.74 9.57 -28.40
CA LEU A 292 -8.54 9.20 -29.15
C LEU A 292 -8.45 7.68 -29.27
N GLU A 293 -8.75 7.14 -30.45
CA GLU A 293 -8.69 5.69 -30.70
C GLU A 293 -7.30 5.09 -30.47
N TRP A 294 -6.22 5.85 -30.60
CA TRP A 294 -4.88 5.32 -30.33
C TRP A 294 -4.49 5.33 -28.84
N LEU A 295 -5.31 5.92 -27.96
CA LEU A 295 -5.01 6.12 -26.54
C LEU A 295 -5.73 5.10 -25.65
N GLY A 296 -4.97 4.23 -24.99
CA GLY A 296 -5.46 3.35 -23.93
C GLY A 296 -5.32 4.02 -22.56
N VAL A 297 -6.40 4.13 -21.78
CA VAL A 297 -6.39 4.87 -20.50
C VAL A 297 -6.76 3.98 -19.32
N LYS A 298 -5.89 3.88 -18.32
CA LYS A 298 -6.10 3.02 -17.14
C LYS A 298 -5.97 3.80 -15.84
N VAL A 299 -6.81 3.49 -14.86
CA VAL A 299 -6.75 4.09 -13.53
C VAL A 299 -5.98 3.21 -12.57
N ILE A 300 -4.84 3.70 -12.07
CA ILE A 300 -4.01 3.00 -11.07
C ILE A 300 -3.63 3.95 -9.93
N ARG A 301 -3.00 3.44 -8.87
CA ARG A 301 -2.57 4.26 -7.73
C ARG A 301 -1.37 5.13 -8.11
N PRO A 302 -1.34 6.43 -7.74
CA PRO A 302 -0.23 7.33 -8.05
C PRO A 302 1.15 6.80 -7.64
N GLN A 303 1.21 6.10 -6.50
CA GLN A 303 2.42 5.49 -5.93
C GLN A 303 3.07 4.46 -6.86
N ASP A 304 2.25 3.73 -7.64
CA ASP A 304 2.75 2.68 -8.53
C ASP A 304 3.24 3.26 -9.88
N MET A 305 2.76 4.44 -10.28
CA MET A 305 2.93 4.95 -11.64
C MET A 305 4.38 5.14 -12.09
N PRO A 306 5.29 5.75 -11.32
CA PRO A 306 6.68 5.93 -11.76
C PRO A 306 7.36 4.60 -12.10
N LEU A 307 7.14 3.57 -11.28
CA LEU A 307 7.68 2.23 -11.51
C LEU A 307 7.05 1.57 -12.74
N GLN A 308 5.74 1.73 -12.95
CA GLN A 308 5.05 1.15 -14.10
C GLN A 308 5.45 1.82 -15.42
N VAL A 309 5.67 3.14 -15.43
CA VAL A 309 6.20 3.87 -16.58
C VAL A 309 7.66 3.48 -16.84
N ALA A 310 8.49 3.42 -15.79
CA ALA A 310 9.90 3.02 -15.91
C ALA A 310 10.07 1.61 -16.50
N ASN A 311 9.15 0.69 -16.20
CA ASN A 311 9.16 -0.68 -16.73
C ASN A 311 8.52 -0.83 -18.13
N GLY A 312 8.04 0.27 -18.72
CA GLY A 312 7.38 0.25 -20.03
C GLY A 312 5.98 -0.38 -20.03
N ASN A 313 5.36 -0.55 -18.85
CA ASN A 313 3.98 -1.02 -18.73
C ASN A 313 2.97 0.07 -19.13
N PHE A 314 3.34 1.34 -18.90
CA PHE A 314 2.69 2.52 -19.46
C PHE A 314 3.73 3.40 -20.15
N ASP A 315 3.30 4.16 -21.15
CA ASP A 315 4.18 5.09 -21.87
C ASP A 315 4.22 6.45 -21.17
N VAL A 316 3.07 6.87 -20.63
CA VAL A 316 2.88 8.13 -19.87
C VAL A 316 1.94 7.94 -18.68
N ALA A 317 2.06 8.79 -17.67
CA ALA A 317 1.16 8.79 -16.51
C ALA A 317 0.98 10.20 -15.91
N VAL A 318 -0.20 10.47 -15.34
CA VAL A 318 -0.44 11.67 -14.53
C VAL A 318 -0.28 11.30 -13.05
N THR A 319 0.76 11.81 -12.39
CA THR A 319 1.06 11.56 -10.96
C THR A 319 1.58 12.82 -10.28
N GLY A 320 1.85 12.76 -8.97
CA GLY A 320 2.51 13.85 -8.25
C GLY A 320 4.03 13.85 -8.46
N ARG A 321 4.63 15.04 -8.55
CA ARG A 321 6.09 15.22 -8.64
C ARG A 321 6.82 14.61 -7.43
N ASP A 322 6.19 14.60 -6.26
CA ASP A 322 6.63 13.88 -5.06
C ASP A 322 6.84 12.38 -5.32
N TRP A 323 5.88 11.69 -5.94
CA TRP A 323 6.02 10.27 -6.28
C TRP A 323 7.10 10.02 -7.33
N LEU A 324 7.24 10.91 -8.32
CA LEU A 324 8.35 10.85 -9.27
C LEU A 324 9.70 10.94 -8.54
N LEU A 325 9.87 11.91 -7.63
CA LEU A 325 11.12 12.09 -6.89
C LEU A 325 11.39 10.95 -5.91
N GLU A 326 10.37 10.45 -5.22
CA GLU A 326 10.48 9.27 -4.34
C GLU A 326 11.03 8.05 -5.10
N HIS A 327 10.57 7.84 -6.34
CA HIS A 327 11.07 6.80 -7.22
C HIS A 327 12.50 7.08 -7.71
N LEU A 328 12.79 8.29 -8.18
CA LEU A 328 14.12 8.65 -8.70
C LEU A 328 15.21 8.67 -7.62
N TYR A 329 14.88 8.92 -6.36
CA TYR A 329 15.84 8.81 -5.26
C TYR A 329 16.24 7.37 -4.98
N ARG A 330 15.32 6.41 -5.22
CA ARG A 330 15.64 4.98 -5.16
C ARG A 330 16.35 4.49 -6.41
N PHE A 331 15.97 5.01 -7.58
CA PHE A 331 16.45 4.59 -8.89
C PHE A 331 16.93 5.80 -9.72
N PRO A 332 18.11 6.38 -9.43
CA PRO A 332 18.58 7.59 -10.11
C PRO A 332 18.77 7.43 -11.63
N SER A 333 19.03 6.20 -12.10
CA SER A 333 19.19 5.86 -13.51
C SER A 333 17.88 5.44 -14.19
N SER A 334 16.73 5.58 -13.53
CA SER A 334 15.44 5.20 -14.11
C SER A 334 15.15 5.99 -15.39
N PRO A 335 14.52 5.37 -16.41
CA PRO A 335 14.20 6.07 -17.65
C PRO A 335 12.97 6.98 -17.51
N VAL A 336 12.26 6.97 -16.37
CA VAL A 336 11.13 7.86 -16.15
C VAL A 336 11.58 9.32 -15.99
N MET A 337 10.85 10.25 -16.60
CA MET A 337 11.09 11.68 -16.47
C MET A 337 9.78 12.46 -16.45
N GLU A 338 9.84 13.68 -15.91
CA GLU A 338 8.77 14.66 -16.07
C GLU A 338 8.73 15.18 -17.51
N LEU A 339 7.53 15.19 -18.11
CA LEU A 339 7.27 15.74 -19.43
C LEU A 339 6.58 17.11 -19.36
N LEU A 340 5.67 17.28 -18.40
CA LEU A 340 4.90 18.52 -18.22
C LEU A 340 4.45 18.69 -16.76
N ASP A 341 4.68 19.87 -16.18
CA ASP A 341 4.04 20.28 -14.93
C ASP A 341 2.60 20.69 -15.21
N LEU A 342 1.63 20.05 -14.54
CA LEU A 342 0.20 20.34 -14.73
C LEU A 342 -0.31 21.44 -13.79
N GLY A 343 0.51 21.89 -12.82
CA GLY A 343 0.24 23.06 -11.98
C GLY A 343 -0.90 22.93 -10.96
N PHE A 344 -1.64 21.83 -10.94
CA PHE A 344 -2.71 21.58 -9.97
C PHE A 344 -2.27 20.60 -8.86
N GLY A 345 -3.12 20.42 -7.84
CA GLY A 345 -2.88 19.43 -6.78
C GLY A 345 -1.67 19.78 -5.90
N ALA A 346 -1.39 21.07 -5.70
CA ALA A 346 -0.22 21.54 -4.99
C ALA A 346 -0.17 21.00 -3.54
N VAL A 347 0.95 20.36 -3.19
CA VAL A 347 1.29 19.88 -1.85
C VAL A 347 2.73 20.26 -1.51
N ARG A 348 3.07 20.17 -0.22
CA ARG A 348 4.44 20.26 0.29
C ARG A 348 4.79 18.97 1.00
N ILE A 349 5.98 18.43 0.75
CA ILE A 349 6.55 17.41 1.64
C ILE A 349 7.26 18.14 2.76
N VAL A 350 6.92 17.83 4.00
CA VAL A 350 7.34 18.58 5.19
C VAL A 350 7.93 17.66 6.24
N ALA A 351 8.88 18.20 7.00
CA ALA A 351 9.33 17.63 8.26
C ALA A 351 8.47 18.20 9.39
N ALA A 352 7.87 17.34 10.21
CA ALA A 352 7.07 17.74 11.34
C ALA A 352 7.48 17.01 12.63
N LEU A 353 7.44 17.75 13.74
CA LEU A 353 7.68 17.25 15.10
C LEU A 353 6.44 17.44 15.96
N SER A 354 6.31 16.67 17.04
CA SER A 354 5.33 16.96 18.09
C SER A 354 5.64 18.32 18.72
N ARG A 355 4.61 19.12 19.01
CA ARG A 355 4.75 20.40 19.72
C ARG A 355 5.36 20.26 21.10
N GLU A 356 5.30 19.06 21.70
CA GLU A 356 5.95 18.75 22.97
C GLU A 356 7.48 18.74 22.87
N MET A 357 8.02 18.49 21.67
CA MET A 357 9.45 18.58 21.42
C MET A 357 9.84 20.05 21.25
N ALA A 358 10.69 20.55 22.15
CA ALA A 358 11.19 21.94 22.13
C ALA A 358 12.28 22.15 21.05
N VAL A 359 11.92 21.89 19.80
CA VAL A 359 12.78 22.01 18.60
C VAL A 359 11.94 22.62 17.47
N ASP A 360 12.36 23.78 16.97
CA ASP A 360 11.58 24.53 15.97
C ASP A 360 12.09 24.37 14.53
N ASP A 361 13.28 23.81 14.33
CA ASP A 361 13.93 23.65 13.02
C ASP A 361 14.79 22.37 12.94
N ILE A 362 15.31 22.10 11.74
CA ILE A 362 16.15 20.92 11.48
C ILE A 362 17.53 21.00 12.17
N ASP A 363 18.08 22.20 12.36
CA ASP A 363 19.36 22.40 13.04
C ASP A 363 19.27 22.06 14.54
N GLY A 364 18.15 22.44 15.18
CA GLY A 364 17.81 22.07 16.54
C GLY A 364 17.59 20.56 16.68
N PHE A 365 16.91 19.94 15.71
CA PHE A 365 16.72 18.49 15.69
C PHE A 365 18.06 17.75 15.56
N ARG A 366 18.92 18.18 14.63
CA ARG A 366 20.28 17.66 14.46
C ARG A 366 21.09 17.78 15.75
N SER A 367 21.02 18.94 16.42
CA SER A 367 21.70 19.18 17.70
C SER A 367 21.23 18.24 18.81
N LEU A 368 19.92 17.94 18.85
CA LEU A 368 19.35 16.97 19.81
C LEU A 368 19.89 15.56 19.57
N VAL A 369 20.02 15.14 18.31
CA VAL A 369 20.56 13.82 17.93
C VAL A 369 22.07 13.76 18.23
N GLN A 370 22.84 14.76 17.81
CA GLN A 370 24.30 14.79 18.01
C GLN A 370 24.71 14.88 19.49
N SER A 371 23.91 15.54 20.33
CA SER A 371 24.14 15.58 21.78
C SER A 371 23.82 14.27 22.50
N GLY A 372 23.27 13.26 21.80
CA GLY A 372 22.85 11.99 22.37
C GLY A 372 21.55 12.06 23.17
N LYS A 373 20.89 13.22 23.24
CA LYS A 373 19.58 13.38 23.90
C LYS A 373 18.47 12.63 23.17
N LEU A 374 18.61 12.43 21.86
CA LEU A 374 17.76 11.57 21.05
C LEU A 374 18.63 10.54 20.31
N ALA A 375 18.81 9.37 20.91
CA ALA A 375 19.59 8.29 20.32
C ALA A 375 18.78 7.57 19.22
N SER A 376 19.29 7.57 17.99
CA SER A 376 18.68 6.90 16.83
C SER A 376 17.20 7.26 16.61
N PRO A 377 16.89 8.54 16.29
CA PRO A 377 15.53 9.00 16.01
C PRO A 377 14.75 8.05 15.10
N ARG A 378 13.49 7.81 15.46
CA ARG A 378 12.50 7.10 14.67
C ARG A 378 11.83 8.08 13.73
N VAL A 379 11.85 7.80 12.44
CA VAL A 379 11.30 8.69 11.41
C VAL A 379 10.20 7.97 10.67
N ALA A 380 8.96 8.44 10.80
CA ALA A 380 7.80 7.90 10.11
C ALA A 380 7.63 8.59 8.74
N SER A 381 7.38 7.83 7.67
CA SER A 381 7.08 8.42 6.36
C SER A 381 6.45 7.42 5.37
N GLU A 382 5.54 7.90 4.52
CA GLU A 382 5.17 7.20 3.28
C GLU A 382 6.23 7.39 2.17
N TYR A 383 7.06 8.43 2.29
CA TYR A 383 8.10 8.84 1.33
C TYR A 383 9.49 8.47 1.84
N THR A 384 9.73 7.17 1.97
CA THR A 384 10.93 6.63 2.60
C THR A 384 12.25 7.09 1.98
N ASN A 385 12.32 7.24 0.66
CA ASN A 385 13.54 7.63 -0.04
C ASN A 385 13.77 9.15 0.06
N ILE A 386 12.71 9.94 0.02
CA ILE A 386 12.75 11.38 0.31
C ILE A 386 13.19 11.62 1.77
N ALA A 387 12.63 10.87 2.72
CA ALA A 387 13.00 10.96 4.13
C ALA A 387 14.46 10.58 4.38
N ASP A 388 14.92 9.44 3.83
CA ASP A 388 16.31 9.00 3.92
C ASP A 388 17.28 10.03 3.36
N ARG A 389 16.99 10.56 2.16
CA ARG A 389 17.80 11.62 1.55
C ARG A 389 17.84 12.88 2.42
N TYR A 390 16.68 13.37 2.87
CA TYR A 390 16.59 14.57 3.69
C TYR A 390 17.41 14.47 4.98
N LEU A 391 17.35 13.32 5.67
CA LEU A 391 18.12 13.10 6.89
C LEU A 391 19.63 13.10 6.64
N ARG A 392 20.06 12.48 5.53
CA ARG A 392 21.48 12.45 5.12
C ARG A 392 21.99 13.84 4.71
N ASP A 393 21.21 14.57 3.92
CA ASP A 393 21.52 15.93 3.48
C ASP A 393 21.61 16.88 4.70
N ASN A 394 20.93 16.57 5.80
CA ASN A 394 20.99 17.30 7.08
C ASN A 394 21.95 16.68 8.12
N HIS A 395 22.82 15.74 7.72
CA HIS A 395 23.84 15.12 8.58
C HIS A 395 23.30 14.40 9.83
N ILE A 396 22.12 13.76 9.72
CA ILE A 396 21.54 12.90 10.76
C ILE A 396 21.90 11.46 10.40
N SER A 397 22.96 10.92 11.02
CA SER A 397 23.60 9.67 10.57
C SER A 397 22.98 8.38 11.13
N SER A 398 22.29 8.46 12.27
CA SER A 398 21.70 7.30 12.95
C SER A 398 20.20 7.53 13.11
N TYR A 399 19.38 6.81 12.35
CA TYR A 399 17.93 6.87 12.45
C TYR A 399 17.30 5.52 12.10
N ARG A 400 16.08 5.31 12.59
CA ARG A 400 15.23 4.19 12.18
C ARG A 400 14.10 4.73 11.34
N LEU A 401 14.09 4.41 10.05
CA LEU A 401 12.99 4.75 9.16
C LEU A 401 11.84 3.75 9.34
N ILE A 402 10.64 4.26 9.55
CA ILE A 402 9.40 3.51 9.74
C ILE A 402 8.49 3.84 8.54
N PRO A 403 8.37 2.93 7.56
CA PRO A 403 7.44 3.11 6.47
C PRO A 403 6.00 3.17 7.02
N THR A 404 5.19 4.08 6.49
CA THR A 404 3.78 4.21 6.84
C THR A 404 2.91 4.05 5.60
N TRP A 405 1.67 3.60 5.81
CA TRP A 405 0.67 3.44 4.74
C TRP A 405 -0.62 4.18 5.14
N GLY A 406 -0.52 5.51 5.15
CA GLY A 406 -1.54 6.47 5.59
C GLY A 406 -1.65 6.62 7.11
N ALA A 407 -2.35 7.68 7.53
CA ALA A 407 -2.52 8.08 8.93
C ALA A 407 -1.19 8.28 9.67
N SER A 408 -0.25 8.89 8.97
CA SER A 408 1.14 9.04 9.38
C SER A 408 1.25 9.99 10.58
N GLU A 409 0.33 10.95 10.72
CA GLU A 409 0.31 11.97 11.77
C GLU A 409 0.16 11.35 13.16
N ALA A 410 -0.54 10.23 13.26
CA ALA A 410 -0.76 9.53 14.52
C ALA A 410 0.50 8.83 15.05
N PHE A 411 1.62 8.82 14.31
CA PHE A 411 2.87 8.23 14.79
C PHE A 411 3.58 9.09 15.83
N LEU A 412 3.31 10.39 15.87
CA LEU A 412 4.03 11.30 16.77
C LEU A 412 3.15 11.65 17.98
N PRO A 413 3.77 11.79 19.17
CA PRO A 413 5.17 11.51 19.51
C PRO A 413 5.47 10.04 19.88
N GLU A 414 4.47 9.18 20.01
CA GLU A 414 4.62 7.88 20.69
C GLU A 414 5.45 6.88 19.89
N ASP A 415 5.27 6.80 18.58
CA ASP A 415 5.84 5.76 17.71
C ASP A 415 6.95 6.24 16.78
N ALA A 416 7.02 7.56 16.56
CA ALA A 416 8.12 8.20 15.86
C ALA A 416 8.43 9.57 16.47
N ASP A 417 9.65 10.03 16.24
CA ASP A 417 10.18 11.29 16.77
C ASP A 417 10.09 12.40 15.71
N LEU A 418 10.13 12.02 14.43
CA LEU A 418 10.01 12.90 13.26
C LEU A 418 9.04 12.29 12.24
N LEU A 419 8.19 13.13 11.67
CA LEU A 419 7.31 12.79 10.55
C LEU A 419 7.81 13.46 9.28
N ILE A 420 7.93 12.70 8.20
CA ILE A 420 8.05 13.24 6.85
C ILE A 420 6.79 12.87 6.08
N ASP A 421 5.95 13.85 5.76
CA ASP A 421 4.71 13.59 5.03
C ASP A 421 4.30 14.75 4.12
N ASN A 422 3.32 14.50 3.24
CA ASN A 422 2.72 15.53 2.43
C ASN A 422 1.69 16.36 3.21
N THR A 423 1.54 17.62 2.81
CA THR A 423 0.47 18.47 3.33
C THR A 423 0.07 19.53 2.33
N GLN A 424 -1.24 19.78 2.21
CA GLN A 424 -1.77 20.93 1.45
C GLN A 424 -1.70 22.19 2.30
N THR A 425 -2.51 22.23 3.36
CA THR A 425 -2.70 23.43 4.21
C THR A 425 -1.94 23.36 5.53
N GLY A 426 -1.46 22.19 5.96
CA GLY A 426 -0.92 21.98 7.31
C GLY A 426 -1.99 21.75 8.40
N ARG A 427 -3.29 21.83 8.07
CA ARG A 427 -4.37 21.70 9.06
C ARG A 427 -4.39 20.35 9.75
N THR A 428 -4.22 19.25 9.01
CA THR A 428 -4.21 17.90 9.59
C THR A 428 -3.08 17.74 10.61
N LEU A 429 -1.86 18.16 10.25
CA LEU A 429 -0.71 18.16 11.16
C LEU A 429 -1.00 18.99 12.42
N ALA A 430 -1.57 20.18 12.27
CA ALA A 430 -1.92 21.04 13.41
C ALA A 430 -3.02 20.45 14.30
N GLN A 431 -3.99 19.73 13.74
CA GLN A 431 -5.04 19.02 14.50
C GLN A 431 -4.49 17.85 15.32
N HIS A 432 -3.33 17.32 14.93
CA HIS A 432 -2.59 16.28 15.66
C HIS A 432 -1.45 16.87 16.51
N ASP A 433 -1.51 18.16 16.85
CA ASP A 433 -0.48 18.86 17.66
C ASP A 433 0.95 18.74 17.11
N LEU A 434 1.06 18.67 15.78
CA LEU A 434 2.35 18.66 15.10
C LEU A 434 2.71 20.06 14.59
N ARG A 435 4.01 20.36 14.61
CA ARG A 435 4.60 21.57 14.07
C ARG A 435 5.50 21.19 12.90
N ILE A 436 5.28 21.85 11.76
CA ILE A 436 6.19 21.80 10.62
C ILE A 436 7.47 22.56 10.97
N ILE A 437 8.61 21.90 10.85
CA ILE A 437 9.94 22.46 11.13
C ILE A 437 10.75 22.72 9.85
N ASP A 438 10.38 22.08 8.73
CA ASP A 438 11.01 22.31 7.43
C ASP A 438 10.10 21.90 6.26
N VAL A 439 10.36 22.44 5.08
CA VAL A 439 9.71 22.08 3.81
C VAL A 439 10.75 21.49 2.86
N LEU A 440 10.67 20.18 2.65
CA LEU A 440 11.63 19.41 1.86
C LEU A 440 11.50 19.72 0.36
N LEU A 441 10.26 19.72 -0.15
CA LEU A 441 9.97 20.06 -1.54
C LEU A 441 8.50 20.45 -1.74
N LYS A 442 8.24 21.17 -2.83
CA LYS A 442 6.89 21.47 -3.33
C LYS A 442 6.58 20.51 -4.48
N SER A 443 5.37 19.95 -4.47
CA SER A 443 4.90 19.01 -5.48
C SER A 443 3.58 19.49 -6.08
N THR A 444 3.43 19.28 -7.38
CA THR A 444 2.22 19.46 -8.18
C THR A 444 1.97 18.19 -8.97
N ALA A 445 0.77 18.03 -9.51
CA ALA A 445 0.51 17.02 -10.52
C ALA A 445 1.37 17.29 -11.76
N CYS A 446 1.92 16.23 -12.34
CA CYS A 446 2.78 16.27 -13.52
C CYS A 446 2.45 15.10 -14.45
N LEU A 447 2.66 15.29 -15.75
CA LEU A 447 2.75 14.21 -16.71
C LEU A 447 4.18 13.68 -16.68
N ILE A 448 4.32 12.38 -16.44
CA ILE A 448 5.59 11.66 -16.54
C ILE A 448 5.57 10.74 -17.76
N GLY A 449 6.74 10.40 -18.28
CA GLY A 449 6.89 9.46 -19.38
C GLY A 449 8.21 8.72 -19.34
N ASN A 450 8.31 7.68 -20.16
CA ASN A 450 9.53 6.87 -20.30
C ASN A 450 10.40 7.45 -21.43
N LYS A 451 11.69 7.72 -21.13
CA LYS A 451 12.69 8.18 -22.12
C LYS A 451 12.79 7.25 -23.32
N GLU A 452 12.76 5.94 -23.10
CA GLU A 452 12.85 4.93 -24.17
C GLU A 452 11.60 4.95 -25.07
N SER A 453 10.42 5.31 -24.53
CA SER A 453 9.20 5.49 -25.34
C SER A 453 9.31 6.68 -26.31
N LEU A 454 10.19 7.65 -26.04
CA LEU A 454 10.47 8.77 -26.94
C LEU A 454 11.40 8.41 -28.09
N ASP A 455 12.08 7.25 -28.03
CA ASP A 455 12.96 6.79 -29.11
C ASP A 455 12.17 6.19 -30.29
N SER A 456 10.92 5.78 -30.07
CA SER A 456 9.99 5.31 -31.11
C SER A 456 9.28 6.51 -31.76
N PRO A 457 9.48 6.80 -33.07
CA PRO A 457 8.90 7.98 -33.70
C PRO A 457 7.37 8.06 -33.60
N GLY A 458 6.67 6.93 -33.80
CA GLY A 458 5.21 6.88 -33.75
C GLY A 458 4.63 6.98 -32.34
N THR A 459 5.40 6.62 -31.30
CA THR A 459 5.02 6.79 -29.90
C THR A 459 5.31 8.21 -29.44
N LYS A 460 6.46 8.75 -29.86
CA LYS A 460 6.87 10.14 -29.59
C LYS A 460 5.85 11.15 -30.09
N GLU A 461 5.40 11.06 -31.35
CA GLU A 461 4.39 11.98 -31.90
C GLU A 461 3.10 11.99 -31.06
N LYS A 462 2.68 10.83 -30.56
CA LYS A 462 1.49 10.70 -29.71
C LYS A 462 1.70 11.28 -28.32
N ILE A 463 2.87 11.08 -27.74
CA ILE A 463 3.24 11.73 -26.47
C ILE A 463 3.22 13.24 -26.64
N GLU A 464 3.80 13.77 -27.72
CA GLU A 464 3.81 15.21 -28.03
C GLU A 464 2.37 15.75 -28.17
N ARG A 465 1.46 15.02 -28.84
CA ARG A 465 0.03 15.37 -28.90
C ARG A 465 -0.65 15.40 -27.53
N VAL A 466 -0.37 14.44 -26.66
CA VAL A 466 -0.88 14.45 -25.28
C VAL A 466 -0.32 15.64 -24.50
N VAL A 467 0.98 15.92 -24.62
CA VAL A 467 1.62 17.07 -23.99
C VAL A 467 1.01 18.38 -24.47
N GLU A 468 0.77 18.53 -25.77
CA GLU A 468 0.13 19.71 -26.36
C GLU A 468 -1.31 19.89 -25.84
N ALA A 469 -2.12 18.83 -25.86
CA ALA A 469 -3.48 18.86 -25.34
C ALA A 469 -3.53 19.27 -23.86
N LEU A 470 -2.68 18.64 -23.03
CA LEU A 470 -2.58 18.98 -21.60
C LEU A 470 -2.02 20.38 -21.37
N GLY A 471 -1.10 20.84 -22.23
CA GLY A 471 -0.57 22.20 -22.20
C GLY A 471 -1.63 23.26 -22.45
N GLY A 472 -2.62 22.99 -23.31
CA GLY A 472 -3.79 23.84 -23.50
C GLY A 472 -4.68 23.97 -22.26
N GLY A 473 -4.61 23.02 -21.32
CA GLY A 473 -5.33 23.07 -20.04
C GLY A 473 -4.67 23.93 -18.96
N LEU A 474 -3.45 24.43 -19.22
CA LEU A 474 -2.69 25.32 -18.32
C LEU A 474 -3.04 26.80 -18.49
N SER A 475 -3.57 27.19 -19.65
CA SER A 475 -3.86 28.57 -20.05
C SER A 475 -5.18 29.13 -19.56
#